data_AF-A0A943J1A3-F1
#
_entry.id   AF-A0A943J1A3-F1
#
_cell.length_a   1.000
_cell.length_b   1.000
_cell.length_c   1.000
_cell.angle_alpha   90.00
_cell.angle_beta   90.00
_cell.angle_gamma   90.00
#
_symmetry.space_group_name_H-M   'P 1'
#
loop_
_entity.id
_entity.type
_entity.pdbx_description
1 polymer ?
#
loop_
_entity_poly.entity_id
_entity_poly.type
_entity_poly.pdbx_seq_one_letter_code
_entity_poly.pdbx_strand_id
1 'polypeptide(L)'
;TVQPSEITKAAFALTMAAHLNKIGNNPIKLKNIIFLGLHLLCYLVPIVLQKDIGSALVYLCSFAVLLFMSGLQYRYLIGGMIIVVAAVPLVWQFLSTYQKARIIYGFQPELDPLGYGLQPIVSKIALGSGQLTGLGYGNGIQTQNDLLPASNTDFIFSIIGEEFGFIGCVFVILALVLIVFLIARDSAKAAKANDYCGKYICITVAAIIAVQTMINIGMCVGLSPVIGITLPFVSYGGSSVLSMFICLGLVQRTRLRPEKALKFTRR
;
A
#
# COMPACT_ATOMS: atom_id res chain seq x y z
N THR A 1 -15.15 -2.44 11.50
CA THR A 1 -14.42 -3.71 11.74
C THR A 1 -12.97 -3.42 12.05
N VAL A 2 -12.39 -4.11 13.04
CA VAL A 2 -10.96 -4.01 13.36
C VAL A 2 -10.19 -5.02 12.53
N GLN A 3 -9.39 -4.57 11.59
CA GLN A 3 -8.58 -5.44 10.73
C GLN A 3 -7.14 -5.45 11.25
N PRO A 4 -6.63 -6.57 11.77
CA PRO A 4 -5.29 -6.62 12.35
C PRO A 4 -4.17 -6.26 11.36
N SER A 5 -4.31 -6.67 10.08
CA SER A 5 -3.35 -6.35 9.02
C SER A 5 -3.21 -4.83 8.81
N GLU A 6 -4.27 -4.05 8.99
CA GLU A 6 -4.22 -2.59 8.92
C GLU A 6 -3.42 -2.00 10.09
N ILE A 7 -3.71 -2.40 11.32
CA ILE A 7 -3.05 -1.84 12.53
C ILE A 7 -1.55 -2.14 12.54
N THR A 8 -1.16 -3.31 12.04
CA THR A 8 0.26 -3.71 12.05
C THR A 8 1.15 -2.89 11.12
N LYS A 9 0.60 -2.04 10.22
CA LYS A 9 1.39 -1.22 9.29
C LYS A 9 2.33 -0.27 10.01
N ALA A 10 1.85 0.36 11.09
CA ALA A 10 2.67 1.23 11.93
C ALA A 10 3.79 0.45 12.64
N ALA A 11 3.47 -0.74 13.17
CA ALA A 11 4.46 -1.62 13.79
C ALA A 11 5.51 -2.07 12.78
N PHE A 12 5.10 -2.49 11.59
CA PHE A 12 5.98 -2.86 10.48
C PHE A 12 6.91 -1.72 10.08
N ALA A 13 6.38 -0.50 9.89
CA ALA A 13 7.20 0.67 9.58
C ALA A 13 8.25 0.96 10.65
N LEU A 14 7.87 0.86 11.93
CA LEU A 14 8.77 1.12 13.05
C LEU A 14 9.84 0.03 13.22
N THR A 15 9.44 -1.25 13.25
CA THR A 15 10.36 -2.36 13.52
C THR A 15 11.31 -2.59 12.34
N MET A 16 10.85 -2.48 11.10
CA MET A 16 11.72 -2.60 9.92
C MET A 16 12.75 -1.48 9.87
N ALA A 17 12.33 -0.25 10.15
CA ALA A 17 13.24 0.88 10.24
C ALA A 17 14.28 0.66 11.35
N ALA A 18 13.86 0.17 12.52
CA ALA A 18 14.77 -0.14 13.62
C ALA A 18 15.75 -1.27 13.27
N HIS A 19 15.30 -2.31 12.57
CA HIS A 19 16.15 -3.41 12.12
C HIS A 19 17.20 -2.92 11.11
N LEU A 20 16.79 -2.14 10.09
CA LEU A 20 17.74 -1.54 9.15
C LEU A 20 18.71 -0.56 9.82
N ASN A 21 18.24 0.23 10.79
CA ASN A 21 19.10 1.12 11.55
C ASN A 21 20.18 0.36 12.34
N LYS A 22 19.87 -0.84 12.88
CA LYS A 22 20.85 -1.70 13.55
C LYS A 22 21.91 -2.28 12.60
N ILE A 23 21.57 -2.48 11.33
CA ILE A 23 22.53 -2.93 10.30
C ILE A 23 23.54 -1.81 10.00
N GLY A 24 23.12 -0.55 10.15
CA GLY A 24 23.96 0.63 9.93
C GLY A 24 24.28 0.89 8.45
N ASN A 25 25.29 1.71 8.20
CA ASN A 25 25.73 2.10 6.84
C ASN A 25 26.67 1.07 6.17
N ASN A 26 26.87 -0.10 6.79
CA ASN A 26 27.68 -1.15 6.18
C ASN A 26 26.94 -1.76 4.98
N PRO A 27 27.65 -2.23 3.94
CA PRO A 27 27.02 -2.95 2.85
C PRO A 27 26.19 -4.11 3.40
N ILE A 28 24.94 -4.19 2.99
CA ILE A 28 24.00 -5.19 3.49
C ILE A 28 24.49 -6.57 3.05
N LYS A 29 25.07 -7.32 4.00
CA LYS A 29 25.54 -8.69 3.79
C LYS A 29 24.35 -9.63 3.59
N LEU A 30 24.56 -10.75 2.88
CA LEU A 30 23.51 -11.75 2.63
C LEU A 30 22.83 -12.25 3.92
N LYS A 31 23.61 -12.44 5.00
CA LYS A 31 23.08 -12.78 6.33
C LYS A 31 22.04 -11.77 6.83
N ASN A 32 22.27 -10.48 6.62
CA ASN A 32 21.34 -9.42 7.04
C ASN A 32 20.08 -9.40 6.16
N ILE A 33 20.21 -9.71 4.86
CA ILE A 33 19.06 -9.85 3.95
C ILE A 33 18.16 -10.99 4.43
N ILE A 34 18.74 -12.14 4.81
CA ILE A 34 17.99 -13.28 5.34
C ILE A 34 17.25 -12.90 6.62
N PHE A 35 17.92 -12.22 7.57
CA PHE A 35 17.26 -11.77 8.80
C PHE A 35 16.16 -10.73 8.55
N LEU A 36 16.34 -9.82 7.59
CA LEU A 36 15.28 -8.88 7.18
C LEU A 36 14.10 -9.62 6.54
N GLY A 37 14.37 -10.64 5.71
CA GLY A 37 13.34 -11.50 5.14
C GLY A 37 12.58 -12.28 6.20
N LEU A 38 13.26 -12.87 7.17
CA LEU A 38 12.63 -13.54 8.32
C LEU A 38 11.78 -12.57 9.15
N HIS A 39 12.26 -11.34 9.34
CA HIS A 39 11.49 -10.31 10.01
C HIS A 39 10.21 -9.95 9.25
N LEU A 40 10.28 -9.90 7.90
CA LEU A 40 9.10 -9.68 7.06
C LEU A 40 8.12 -10.85 7.19
N LEU A 41 8.61 -12.08 7.27
CA LEU A 41 7.77 -13.26 7.46
C LEU A 41 6.96 -13.23 8.75
N CYS A 42 7.47 -12.59 9.82
CA CYS A 42 6.68 -12.37 11.05
C CYS A 42 5.39 -11.56 10.81
N TYR A 43 5.35 -10.72 9.78
CA TYR A 43 4.16 -9.99 9.37
C TYR A 43 3.37 -10.72 8.27
N LEU A 44 4.06 -11.24 7.25
CA LEU A 44 3.40 -11.89 6.11
C LEU A 44 2.66 -13.17 6.50
N VAL A 45 3.25 -14.03 7.35
CA VAL A 45 2.64 -15.33 7.69
C VAL A 45 1.26 -15.15 8.35
N PRO A 46 1.09 -14.32 9.40
CA PRO A 46 -0.24 -14.07 9.96
C PRO A 46 -1.25 -13.49 8.95
N ILE A 47 -0.81 -12.58 8.08
CA ILE A 47 -1.68 -11.94 7.08
C ILE A 47 -2.16 -12.97 6.04
N VAL A 48 -1.26 -13.84 5.56
CA VAL A 48 -1.60 -14.91 4.62
C VAL A 48 -2.53 -15.94 5.27
N LEU A 49 -2.31 -16.29 6.55
CA LEU A 49 -3.22 -17.16 7.31
C LEU A 49 -4.62 -16.56 7.48
N GLN A 50 -4.72 -15.23 7.58
CA GLN A 50 -5.99 -14.49 7.54
C GLN A 50 -6.62 -14.41 6.15
N LYS A 51 -5.98 -15.00 5.12
CA LYS A 51 -6.44 -15.01 3.73
C LYS A 51 -6.54 -13.61 3.10
N ASP A 52 -5.79 -12.64 3.64
CA ASP A 52 -5.72 -11.26 3.16
C ASP A 52 -4.54 -11.05 2.20
N ILE A 53 -4.73 -11.48 0.94
CA ILE A 53 -3.69 -11.42 -0.10
C ILE A 53 -3.35 -9.96 -0.45
N GLY A 54 -4.33 -9.06 -0.42
CA GLY A 54 -4.13 -7.66 -0.73
C GLY A 54 -3.12 -7.03 0.23
N SER A 55 -3.33 -7.20 1.54
CA SER A 55 -2.39 -6.69 2.53
C SER A 55 -1.02 -7.37 2.42
N ALA A 56 -0.96 -8.68 2.16
CA ALA A 56 0.31 -9.37 1.96
C ALA A 56 1.11 -8.75 0.81
N LEU A 57 0.45 -8.42 -0.31
CA LEU A 57 1.08 -7.76 -1.45
C LEU A 57 1.56 -6.34 -1.08
N VAL A 58 0.77 -5.56 -0.33
CA VAL A 58 1.17 -4.24 0.15
C VAL A 58 2.45 -4.32 0.98
N TYR A 59 2.55 -5.27 1.92
CA TYR A 59 3.73 -5.45 2.77
C TYR A 59 4.95 -5.88 1.96
N LEU A 60 4.78 -6.84 1.05
CA LEU A 60 5.86 -7.36 0.21
C LEU A 60 6.44 -6.27 -0.70
N CYS A 61 5.59 -5.54 -1.40
CA CYS A 61 6.01 -4.44 -2.29
C CYS A 61 6.61 -3.29 -1.50
N SER A 62 6.03 -2.91 -0.35
CA SER A 62 6.57 -1.85 0.51
C SER A 62 7.94 -2.22 1.07
N PHE A 63 8.14 -3.49 1.43
CA PHE A 63 9.43 -4.01 1.86
C PHE A 63 10.46 -3.97 0.73
N ALA A 64 10.09 -4.34 -0.49
CA ALA A 64 10.99 -4.25 -1.64
C ALA A 64 11.43 -2.81 -1.91
N VAL A 65 10.51 -1.84 -1.83
CA VAL A 65 10.82 -0.41 -1.94
C VAL A 65 11.76 0.03 -0.80
N LEU A 66 11.50 -0.40 0.43
CA LEU A 66 12.37 -0.09 1.58
C LEU A 66 13.79 -0.62 1.39
N LEU A 67 13.94 -1.86 0.91
CA LEU A 67 15.25 -2.45 0.63
C LEU A 67 15.98 -1.73 -0.51
N PHE A 68 15.27 -1.37 -1.57
CA PHE A 68 15.85 -0.59 -2.67
C PHE A 68 16.36 0.77 -2.17
N MET A 69 15.53 1.49 -1.41
CA MET A 69 15.86 2.82 -0.88
C MET A 69 16.88 2.80 0.27
N SER A 70 17.10 1.64 0.90
CA SER A 70 18.19 1.46 1.87
C SER A 70 19.56 1.26 1.23
N GLY A 71 19.62 1.13 -0.10
CA GLY A 71 20.87 0.96 -0.85
C GLY A 71 21.25 -0.51 -1.05
N LEU A 72 20.29 -1.44 -0.92
CA LEU A 72 20.53 -2.83 -1.28
C LEU A 72 20.86 -2.95 -2.77
N GLN A 73 21.87 -3.74 -3.10
CA GLN A 73 22.26 -3.96 -4.49
C GLN A 73 21.12 -4.62 -5.28
N TYR A 74 20.81 -4.07 -6.46
CA TYR A 74 19.68 -4.49 -7.31
C TYR A 74 19.66 -5.99 -7.62
N ARG A 75 20.84 -6.65 -7.70
CA ARG A 75 20.95 -8.10 -7.91
C ARG A 75 20.16 -8.93 -6.87
N TYR A 76 20.13 -8.48 -5.61
CA TYR A 76 19.39 -9.18 -4.56
C TYR A 76 17.88 -8.96 -4.67
N LEU A 77 17.47 -7.78 -5.15
CA LEU A 77 16.06 -7.51 -5.43
C LEU A 77 15.55 -8.35 -6.61
N ILE A 78 16.35 -8.47 -7.68
CA ILE A 78 16.05 -9.35 -8.81
C ILE A 78 15.96 -10.81 -8.33
N GLY A 79 16.94 -11.27 -7.55
CA GLY A 79 16.91 -12.62 -6.96
C GLY A 79 15.66 -12.87 -6.12
N GLY A 80 15.26 -11.89 -5.28
CA GLY A 80 14.02 -11.95 -4.50
C GLY A 80 12.77 -12.01 -5.38
N MET A 81 12.71 -11.20 -6.45
CA MET A 81 11.61 -11.23 -7.41
C MET A 81 11.49 -12.58 -8.10
N ILE A 82 12.61 -13.18 -8.52
CA ILE A 82 12.63 -14.53 -9.11
C ILE A 82 12.07 -15.55 -8.11
N ILE A 83 12.47 -15.49 -6.84
CA ILE A 83 11.94 -16.38 -5.79
C ILE A 83 10.43 -16.20 -5.61
N VAL A 84 9.94 -14.96 -5.56
CA VAL A 84 8.50 -14.67 -5.45
C VAL A 84 7.73 -15.24 -6.64
N VAL A 85 8.22 -15.02 -7.87
CA VAL A 85 7.59 -15.55 -9.08
C VAL A 85 7.63 -17.08 -9.10
N ALA A 86 8.75 -17.69 -8.74
CA ALA A 86 8.89 -19.15 -8.65
C ALA A 86 7.98 -19.77 -7.56
N ALA A 87 7.63 -19.01 -6.53
CA ALA A 87 6.70 -19.45 -5.48
C ALA A 87 5.23 -19.38 -5.90
N VAL A 88 4.87 -18.65 -6.97
CA VAL A 88 3.47 -18.46 -7.40
C VAL A 88 2.72 -19.78 -7.59
N PRO A 89 3.25 -20.82 -8.28
CA PRO A 89 2.54 -22.08 -8.45
C PRO A 89 2.26 -22.79 -7.12
N LEU A 90 3.17 -22.68 -6.16
CA LEU A 90 3.01 -23.24 -4.82
C LEU A 90 1.93 -22.47 -4.06
N VAL A 91 2.01 -21.14 -4.02
CA VAL A 91 0.99 -20.29 -3.37
C VAL A 91 -0.39 -20.55 -3.96
N TRP A 92 -0.50 -20.72 -5.28
CA TRP A 92 -1.75 -21.02 -5.97
C TRP A 92 -2.45 -22.26 -5.42
N GLN A 93 -1.72 -23.30 -5.02
CA GLN A 93 -2.32 -24.51 -4.44
C GLN A 93 -2.99 -24.24 -3.09
N PHE A 94 -2.46 -23.31 -2.30
CA PHE A 94 -2.99 -22.93 -0.99
C PHE A 94 -4.11 -21.89 -1.04
N LEU A 95 -4.33 -21.24 -2.19
CA LEU A 95 -5.42 -20.27 -2.35
C LEU A 95 -6.79 -20.96 -2.34
N SER A 96 -7.75 -20.34 -1.64
CA SER A 96 -9.14 -20.78 -1.67
C SER A 96 -9.77 -20.56 -3.04
N THR A 97 -10.86 -21.27 -3.35
CA THR A 97 -11.62 -21.09 -4.59
C THR A 97 -12.04 -19.62 -4.78
N TYR A 98 -12.44 -18.96 -3.69
CA TYR A 98 -12.79 -17.54 -3.69
C TYR A 98 -11.61 -16.62 -4.07
N GLN A 99 -10.43 -16.89 -3.51
CA GLN A 99 -9.22 -16.10 -3.82
C GLN A 99 -8.79 -16.28 -5.27
N LYS A 100 -8.82 -17.53 -5.77
CA LYS A 100 -8.53 -17.83 -7.18
C LYS A 100 -9.52 -17.13 -8.11
N ALA A 101 -10.80 -17.18 -7.79
CA ALA A 101 -11.85 -16.50 -8.55
C ALA A 101 -11.57 -14.98 -8.66
N ARG A 102 -11.26 -14.31 -7.55
CA ARG A 102 -10.92 -12.87 -7.57
C ARG A 102 -9.68 -12.51 -8.38
N ILE A 103 -8.73 -13.43 -8.51
CA ILE A 103 -7.55 -13.23 -9.36
C ILE A 103 -7.93 -13.41 -10.83
N ILE A 104 -8.59 -14.51 -11.18
CA ILE A 104 -8.96 -14.84 -12.57
C ILE A 104 -9.96 -13.82 -13.12
N TYR A 105 -11.09 -13.66 -12.45
CA TYR A 105 -12.16 -12.75 -12.86
C TYR A 105 -11.80 -11.28 -12.59
N GLY A 106 -10.71 -11.01 -11.88
CA GLY A 106 -10.14 -9.66 -11.81
C GLY A 106 -9.49 -9.22 -13.12
N PHE A 107 -8.78 -10.13 -13.79
CA PHE A 107 -8.14 -9.85 -15.09
C PHE A 107 -9.07 -10.10 -16.28
N GLN A 108 -9.94 -11.10 -16.18
CA GLN A 108 -10.91 -11.48 -17.21
C GLN A 108 -12.32 -11.50 -16.63
N PRO A 109 -12.87 -10.33 -16.28
CA PRO A 109 -14.18 -10.26 -15.65
C PRO A 109 -15.32 -10.71 -16.55
N GLU A 110 -15.10 -10.76 -17.87
CA GLU A 110 -16.09 -11.20 -18.87
C GLU A 110 -16.42 -12.70 -18.76
N LEU A 111 -15.57 -13.50 -18.08
CA LEU A 111 -15.79 -14.93 -17.89
C LEU A 111 -16.90 -15.23 -16.85
N ASP A 112 -17.18 -14.29 -15.94
CA ASP A 112 -18.26 -14.41 -14.95
C ASP A 112 -18.86 -13.02 -14.65
N PRO A 113 -19.60 -12.43 -15.60
CA PRO A 113 -20.02 -11.04 -15.54
C PRO A 113 -21.08 -10.75 -14.48
N LEU A 114 -21.81 -11.78 -14.03
CA LEU A 114 -22.86 -11.66 -13.01
C LEU A 114 -22.40 -12.08 -11.61
N GLY A 115 -21.29 -12.84 -11.50
CA GLY A 115 -20.70 -13.25 -10.24
C GLY A 115 -19.48 -12.39 -9.87
N TYR A 116 -18.30 -13.01 -9.89
CA TYR A 116 -17.07 -12.38 -9.42
C TYR A 116 -16.55 -11.25 -10.33
N GLY A 117 -16.89 -11.27 -11.62
CA GLY A 117 -16.52 -10.25 -12.60
C GLY A 117 -17.41 -9.00 -12.56
N LEU A 118 -18.54 -9.04 -11.85
CA LEU A 118 -19.50 -7.92 -11.80
C LEU A 118 -18.85 -6.63 -11.28
N GLN A 119 -18.19 -6.69 -10.12
CA GLN A 119 -17.58 -5.52 -9.49
C GLN A 119 -16.53 -4.82 -10.38
N PRO A 120 -15.53 -5.53 -10.96
CA PRO A 120 -14.57 -4.90 -11.86
C PRO A 120 -15.21 -4.39 -13.17
N ILE A 121 -16.24 -5.03 -13.71
CA ILE A 121 -16.98 -4.51 -14.88
C ILE A 121 -17.69 -3.20 -14.54
N VAL A 122 -18.49 -3.20 -13.47
CA VAL A 122 -19.26 -2.01 -13.05
C VAL A 122 -18.31 -0.87 -12.68
N SER A 123 -17.19 -1.18 -12.03
CA SER A 123 -16.13 -0.22 -11.73
C SER A 123 -15.60 0.48 -12.98
N LYS A 124 -15.29 -0.28 -14.05
CA LYS A 124 -14.84 0.30 -15.32
C LYS A 124 -15.93 1.15 -15.99
N ILE A 125 -17.18 0.70 -15.94
CA ILE A 125 -18.33 1.44 -16.50
C ILE A 125 -18.53 2.77 -15.74
N ALA A 126 -18.45 2.75 -14.41
CA ALA A 126 -18.56 3.95 -13.56
C ALA A 126 -17.45 4.97 -13.86
N LEU A 127 -16.21 4.51 -13.97
CA LEU A 127 -15.09 5.38 -14.37
C LEU A 127 -15.30 5.96 -15.78
N GLY A 128 -15.83 5.16 -16.71
CA GLY A 128 -16.10 5.60 -18.08
C GLY A 128 -17.27 6.58 -18.21
N SER A 129 -18.32 6.43 -17.39
CA SER A 129 -19.53 7.26 -17.46
C SER A 129 -19.29 8.70 -17.01
N GLY A 130 -18.34 8.92 -16.10
CA GLY A 130 -18.03 10.26 -15.59
C GLY A 130 -17.31 11.19 -16.56
N GLN A 131 -16.77 10.69 -17.68
CA GLN A 131 -16.09 11.53 -18.69
C GLN A 131 -15.08 12.52 -18.05
N LEU A 132 -15.08 13.80 -18.44
CA LEU A 132 -14.14 14.80 -17.90
C LEU A 132 -14.58 15.38 -16.55
N THR A 133 -15.87 15.73 -16.40
CA THR A 133 -16.39 16.53 -15.28
C THR A 133 -17.26 15.75 -14.30
N GLY A 134 -17.62 14.52 -14.64
CA GLY A 134 -18.51 13.67 -13.84
C GLY A 134 -19.98 13.94 -14.11
N LEU A 135 -20.82 13.10 -13.50
CA LEU A 135 -22.28 13.21 -13.51
C LEU A 135 -22.83 14.18 -12.43
N GLY A 136 -21.97 14.65 -11.53
CA GLY A 136 -22.32 15.44 -10.37
C GLY A 136 -22.47 14.60 -9.11
N TYR A 137 -22.17 15.21 -7.96
CA TYR A 137 -22.22 14.55 -6.65
C TYR A 137 -23.62 14.01 -6.35
N GLY A 138 -23.73 12.73 -6.01
CA GLY A 138 -25.00 12.06 -5.75
C GLY A 138 -25.80 11.71 -7.01
N ASN A 139 -25.27 11.95 -8.21
CA ASN A 139 -25.92 11.59 -9.48
C ASN A 139 -25.26 10.38 -10.17
N GLY A 140 -24.37 9.67 -9.49
CA GLY A 140 -23.72 8.48 -10.03
C GLY A 140 -24.73 7.34 -10.27
N ILE A 141 -24.86 6.90 -11.51
CA ILE A 141 -25.84 5.87 -11.90
C ILE A 141 -25.48 4.52 -11.29
N GLN A 142 -24.21 4.13 -11.34
CA GLN A 142 -23.75 2.86 -10.78
C GLN A 142 -23.76 2.91 -9.25
N THR A 143 -23.38 4.05 -8.70
CA THR A 143 -23.34 4.29 -7.25
C THR A 143 -24.73 4.24 -6.62
N GLN A 144 -25.73 4.89 -7.23
CA GLN A 144 -27.08 4.99 -6.64
C GLN A 144 -27.95 3.75 -6.83
N ASN A 145 -27.58 2.86 -7.75
CA ASN A 145 -28.29 1.59 -7.96
C ASN A 145 -27.68 0.42 -7.15
N ASP A 146 -26.80 0.71 -6.18
CA ASP A 146 -26.12 -0.29 -5.33
C ASP A 146 -25.39 -1.40 -6.13
N LEU A 147 -25.00 -1.11 -7.37
CA LEU A 147 -24.32 -2.06 -8.26
C LEU A 147 -22.87 -2.32 -7.84
N LEU A 148 -22.37 -1.55 -6.88
CA LEU A 148 -21.06 -1.69 -6.24
C LEU A 148 -21.24 -1.89 -4.73
N PRO A 149 -21.41 -3.14 -4.22
CA PRO A 149 -21.57 -3.40 -2.79
C PRO A 149 -20.38 -2.92 -1.93
N ALA A 150 -19.20 -2.78 -2.54
CA ALA A 150 -17.97 -2.27 -1.92
C ALA A 150 -17.58 -0.87 -2.45
N SER A 151 -18.58 -0.08 -2.87
CA SER A 151 -18.42 1.28 -3.42
C SER A 151 -17.67 2.18 -2.43
N ASN A 152 -18.10 2.20 -1.17
CA ASN A 152 -17.52 3.10 -0.16
C ASN A 152 -16.13 2.67 0.33
N THR A 153 -15.70 1.42 0.08
CA THR A 153 -14.43 0.88 0.57
C THR A 153 -13.44 0.72 -0.57
N ASP A 154 -13.55 -0.34 -1.36
CA ASP A 154 -12.50 -0.82 -2.26
C ASP A 154 -12.59 -0.14 -3.62
N PHE A 155 -13.81 0.30 -4.00
CA PHE A 155 -14.12 0.91 -5.29
C PHE A 155 -14.47 2.41 -5.19
N ILE A 156 -14.06 3.08 -4.11
CA ILE A 156 -14.35 4.51 -3.90
C ILE A 156 -13.79 5.38 -5.04
N PHE A 157 -12.66 4.96 -5.61
CA PHE A 157 -12.04 5.66 -6.74
C PHE A 157 -12.95 5.66 -7.98
N SER A 158 -13.72 4.58 -8.18
CA SER A 158 -14.68 4.47 -9.28
C SER A 158 -15.88 5.39 -9.10
N ILE A 159 -16.35 5.57 -7.85
CA ILE A 159 -17.38 6.58 -7.54
C ILE A 159 -16.86 7.98 -7.84
N ILE A 160 -15.64 8.28 -7.41
CA ILE A 160 -15.03 9.60 -7.64
C ILE A 160 -14.93 9.88 -9.15
N GLY A 161 -14.55 8.89 -9.94
CA GLY A 161 -14.53 9.03 -11.39
C GLY A 161 -15.92 9.18 -11.99
N GLU A 162 -16.94 8.48 -11.49
CA GLU A 162 -18.32 8.62 -11.97
C GLU A 162 -18.91 10.01 -11.65
N GLU A 163 -18.76 10.48 -10.42
CA GLU A 163 -19.41 11.70 -9.94
C GLU A 163 -18.63 12.98 -10.27
N PHE A 164 -17.30 12.93 -10.22
CA PHE A 164 -16.41 14.09 -10.42
C PHE A 164 -15.55 13.99 -11.69
N GLY A 165 -15.70 12.91 -12.46
CA GLY A 165 -15.02 12.71 -13.73
C GLY A 165 -13.51 12.54 -13.60
N PHE A 166 -12.85 12.63 -14.75
CA PHE A 166 -11.40 12.61 -14.85
C PHE A 166 -10.72 13.66 -13.96
N ILE A 167 -11.30 14.86 -13.85
CA ILE A 167 -10.74 15.94 -13.02
C ILE A 167 -10.69 15.52 -11.54
N GLY A 168 -11.76 14.92 -11.02
CA GLY A 168 -11.80 14.39 -9.65
C GLY A 168 -10.76 13.31 -9.42
N CYS A 169 -10.64 12.34 -10.34
CA CYS A 169 -9.61 11.30 -10.27
C CYS A 169 -8.19 11.88 -10.23
N VAL A 170 -7.87 12.82 -11.13
CA VAL A 170 -6.56 13.47 -11.17
C VAL A 170 -6.27 14.24 -9.90
N PHE A 171 -7.25 14.97 -9.36
CA PHE A 171 -7.11 15.69 -8.10
C PHE A 171 -6.73 14.75 -6.94
N VAL A 172 -7.43 13.62 -6.81
CA VAL A 172 -7.15 12.62 -5.76
C VAL A 172 -5.75 12.01 -5.93
N ILE A 173 -5.38 11.64 -7.16
CA ILE A 173 -4.04 11.10 -7.45
C ILE A 173 -2.97 12.12 -7.08
N LEU A 174 -3.13 13.38 -7.50
CA LEU A 174 -2.17 14.44 -7.20
C LEU A 174 -2.06 14.70 -5.69
N ALA A 175 -3.16 14.67 -4.96
CA ALA A 175 -3.15 14.81 -3.50
C ALA A 175 -2.36 13.68 -2.82
N LEU A 176 -2.58 12.43 -3.24
CA LEU A 176 -1.86 11.27 -2.70
C LEU A 176 -0.37 11.30 -3.07
N VAL A 177 -0.05 11.66 -4.32
CA VAL A 177 1.34 11.85 -4.78
C VAL A 177 2.03 12.96 -3.99
N LEU A 178 1.34 14.06 -3.71
CA LEU A 178 1.87 15.14 -2.88
C LEU A 178 2.18 14.65 -1.46
N ILE A 179 1.30 13.87 -0.83
CA ILE A 179 1.55 13.28 0.49
C ILE A 179 2.81 12.42 0.46
N VAL A 180 2.92 11.50 -0.51
CA VAL A 180 4.09 10.62 -0.67
C VAL A 180 5.36 11.46 -0.89
N PHE A 181 5.30 12.50 -1.72
CA PHE A 181 6.42 13.40 -1.98
C PHE A 181 6.87 14.15 -0.71
N LEU A 182 5.94 14.67 0.10
CA LEU A 182 6.26 15.34 1.36
C LEU A 182 6.95 14.39 2.35
N ILE A 183 6.48 13.14 2.46
CA ILE A 183 7.11 12.13 3.32
C ILE A 183 8.51 11.76 2.79
N ALA A 184 8.67 11.61 1.47
CA ALA A 184 9.96 11.34 0.85
C ALA A 184 10.98 12.48 1.10
N ARG A 185 10.51 13.74 1.03
CA ARG A 185 11.31 14.91 1.40
C ARG A 185 11.77 14.85 2.86
N ASP A 186 10.91 14.42 3.78
CA ASP A 186 11.29 14.27 5.19
C ASP A 186 12.28 13.14 5.40
N SER A 187 12.16 12.03 4.65
CA SER A 187 13.17 10.98 4.64
C SER A 187 14.55 11.52 4.26
N ALA A 188 14.62 12.37 3.23
CA ALA A 188 15.87 13.00 2.80
C ALA A 188 16.43 13.95 3.87
N LYS A 189 15.58 14.68 4.60
CA LYS A 189 16.01 15.52 5.73
C LYS A 189 16.53 14.68 6.89
N ALA A 190 15.82 13.61 7.26
CA ALA A 190 16.25 12.69 8.32
C ALA A 190 17.61 12.05 8.00
N ALA A 191 17.84 11.70 6.74
CA ALA A 191 19.14 11.21 6.28
C ALA A 191 20.26 12.25 6.48
N LYS A 192 20.02 13.52 6.14
CA LYS A 192 20.99 14.62 6.35
C LYS A 192 21.30 14.85 7.83
N ALA A 193 20.30 14.68 8.71
CA ALA A 193 20.44 14.79 10.16
C ALA A 193 21.02 13.53 10.83
N ASN A 194 21.49 12.54 10.06
CA ASN A 194 21.95 11.23 10.55
C ASN A 194 20.90 10.44 11.37
N ASP A 195 19.60 10.74 11.23
CA ASP A 195 18.52 9.93 11.79
C ASP A 195 18.07 8.87 10.78
N TYR A 196 18.88 7.81 10.64
CA TYR A 196 18.61 6.71 9.70
C TYR A 196 17.34 5.94 10.06
N CYS A 197 16.99 5.83 11.34
CA CYS A 197 15.72 5.25 11.75
C CYS A 197 14.55 6.09 11.22
N GLY A 198 14.59 7.41 11.42
CA GLY A 198 13.60 8.33 10.86
C GLY A 198 13.51 8.28 9.33
N LYS A 199 14.65 8.20 8.64
CA LYS A 199 14.73 8.00 7.18
C LYS A 199 13.94 6.77 6.75
N TYR A 200 14.18 5.61 7.37
CA TYR A 200 13.55 4.34 7.00
C TYR A 200 12.06 4.27 7.38
N ILE A 201 11.64 4.92 8.48
CA ILE A 201 10.21 5.08 8.80
C ILE A 201 9.51 5.82 7.67
N CYS A 202 10.06 6.97 7.25
CA CYS A 202 9.48 7.78 6.17
C CYS A 202 9.40 7.00 4.86
N ILE A 203 10.46 6.28 4.48
CA ILE A 203 10.46 5.43 3.28
C ILE A 203 9.37 4.37 3.36
N THR A 204 9.24 3.67 4.48
CA THR A 204 8.28 2.57 4.62
C THR A 204 6.84 3.09 4.55
N VAL A 205 6.54 4.18 5.24
CA VAL A 205 5.20 4.80 5.22
C VAL A 205 4.85 5.33 3.82
N ALA A 206 5.79 6.02 3.16
CA ALA A 206 5.60 6.49 1.79
C ALA A 206 5.35 5.32 0.82
N ALA A 207 6.10 4.21 0.98
CA ALA A 207 5.93 3.01 0.17
C ALA A 207 4.57 2.36 0.38
N ILE A 208 4.10 2.24 1.64
CA ILE A 208 2.77 1.70 1.96
C ILE A 208 1.69 2.52 1.25
N ILE A 209 1.71 3.85 1.39
CA ILE A 209 0.71 4.73 0.76
C ILE A 209 0.75 4.59 -0.77
N ALA A 210 1.95 4.63 -1.36
CA ALA A 210 2.12 4.55 -2.81
C ALA A 210 1.64 3.20 -3.38
N VAL A 211 2.08 2.09 -2.79
CA VAL A 211 1.71 0.74 -3.22
C VAL A 211 0.21 0.51 -3.05
N GLN A 212 -0.35 0.91 -1.91
CA GLN A 212 -1.78 0.76 -1.64
C GLN A 212 -2.63 1.55 -2.63
N THR A 213 -2.19 2.78 -2.97
CA THR A 213 -2.82 3.62 -3.99
C THR A 213 -2.73 3.00 -5.38
N MET A 214 -1.55 2.52 -5.79
CA MET A 214 -1.36 1.88 -7.10
C MET A 214 -2.22 0.63 -7.26
N ILE A 215 -2.30 -0.21 -6.22
CA ILE A 215 -3.14 -1.41 -6.24
C ILE A 215 -4.61 -1.01 -6.31
N ASN A 216 -5.08 -0.08 -5.46
CA ASN A 216 -6.48 0.34 -5.45
C ASN A 216 -6.94 0.90 -6.80
N ILE A 217 -6.20 1.86 -7.35
CA ILE A 217 -6.51 2.43 -8.66
C ILE A 217 -6.39 1.37 -9.76
N GLY A 218 -5.37 0.51 -9.69
CA GLY A 218 -5.18 -0.59 -10.62
C GLY A 218 -6.36 -1.57 -10.63
N MET A 219 -6.95 -1.87 -9.48
CA MET A 219 -8.18 -2.68 -9.39
C MET A 219 -9.37 -1.99 -10.04
N CYS A 220 -9.54 -0.68 -9.81
CA CYS A 220 -10.68 0.07 -10.31
C CYS A 220 -10.67 0.19 -11.85
N VAL A 221 -9.48 0.37 -12.44
CA VAL A 221 -9.27 0.44 -13.89
C VAL A 221 -9.14 -0.96 -14.54
N GLY A 222 -8.98 -2.02 -13.73
CA GLY A 222 -8.84 -3.41 -14.18
C GLY A 222 -7.47 -3.80 -14.71
N LEU A 223 -6.41 -3.17 -14.18
CA LEU A 223 -5.00 -3.55 -14.39
C LEU A 223 -4.48 -4.52 -13.32
N SER A 224 -5.18 -4.64 -12.18
CA SER A 224 -4.83 -5.49 -11.04
C SER A 224 -6.04 -6.32 -10.62
N PRO A 225 -5.86 -7.54 -10.09
CA PRO A 225 -6.97 -8.35 -9.60
C PRO A 225 -7.63 -7.70 -8.39
N VAL A 226 -8.93 -7.97 -8.19
CA VAL A 226 -9.72 -7.39 -7.09
C VAL A 226 -9.37 -8.05 -5.77
N ILE A 227 -8.42 -7.46 -5.03
CA ILE A 227 -7.86 -8.01 -3.79
C ILE A 227 -8.27 -7.24 -2.52
N GLY A 228 -9.23 -6.32 -2.62
CA GLY A 228 -9.93 -5.72 -1.47
C GLY A 228 -9.05 -4.81 -0.62
N ILE A 229 -8.40 -3.84 -1.28
CA ILE A 229 -7.50 -2.89 -0.65
C ILE A 229 -8.11 -1.50 -0.71
N THR A 230 -8.17 -0.83 0.43
CA THR A 230 -8.69 0.54 0.57
C THR A 230 -7.73 1.57 -0.05
N LEU A 231 -8.27 2.66 -0.59
CA LEU A 231 -7.51 3.84 -0.98
C LEU A 231 -7.13 4.64 0.28
N PRO A 232 -5.83 4.93 0.53
CA PRO A 232 -5.40 5.65 1.72
C PRO A 232 -6.10 7.01 1.87
N PHE A 233 -6.58 7.32 3.07
CA PHE A 233 -7.27 8.58 3.46
C PHE A 233 -8.62 8.86 2.79
N VAL A 234 -9.00 8.14 1.74
CA VAL A 234 -10.21 8.41 0.96
C VAL A 234 -11.29 7.35 1.23
N SER A 235 -10.92 6.08 1.21
CA SER A 235 -11.86 4.99 1.41
C SER A 235 -12.44 4.96 2.83
N TYR A 236 -13.71 4.57 2.92
CA TYR A 236 -14.35 4.28 4.19
C TYR A 236 -13.79 2.99 4.78
N GLY A 237 -12.91 3.11 5.77
CA GLY A 237 -12.33 1.98 6.47
C GLY A 237 -11.71 2.42 7.78
N GLY A 238 -12.48 2.37 8.87
CA GLY A 238 -12.07 2.95 10.16
C GLY A 238 -10.68 2.49 10.64
N SER A 239 -10.37 1.20 10.50
CA SER A 239 -9.04 0.66 10.85
C SER A 239 -7.93 1.13 9.92
N SER A 240 -8.20 1.20 8.62
CA SER A 240 -7.24 1.67 7.61
C SER A 240 -6.92 3.14 7.82
N VAL A 241 -7.94 3.99 7.97
CA VAL A 241 -7.78 5.44 8.20
C VAL A 241 -7.02 5.69 9.50
N LEU A 242 -7.40 5.03 10.59
CA LEU A 242 -6.68 5.14 11.87
C LEU A 242 -5.21 4.73 11.73
N SER A 243 -4.94 3.60 11.08
CA SER A 243 -3.56 3.13 10.86
C SER A 243 -2.74 4.12 10.04
N MET A 244 -3.32 4.70 8.99
CA MET A 244 -2.64 5.72 8.18
C MET A 244 -2.31 6.98 9.00
N PHE A 245 -3.22 7.44 9.87
CA PHE A 245 -2.92 8.56 10.78
C PHE A 245 -1.84 8.22 11.81
N ILE A 246 -1.81 7.00 12.34
CA ILE A 246 -0.71 6.56 13.21
C ILE A 246 0.61 6.57 12.44
N CYS A 247 0.63 6.06 11.21
CA CYS A 247 1.81 6.09 10.34
C CYS A 247 2.28 7.52 10.06
N LEU A 248 1.36 8.46 9.80
CA LEU A 248 1.69 9.88 9.67
C LEU A 248 2.25 10.46 10.98
N GLY A 249 1.72 10.07 12.14
CA GLY A 249 2.26 10.45 13.44
C GLY A 249 3.72 10.00 13.63
N LEU A 250 4.05 8.78 13.19
CA LEU A 250 5.43 8.28 13.17
C LEU A 250 6.33 9.13 12.27
N VAL A 251 5.86 9.53 11.08
CA VAL A 251 6.59 10.44 10.19
C VAL A 251 6.78 11.81 10.85
N GLN A 252 5.74 12.39 11.46
CA GLN A 252 5.84 13.70 12.11
C GLN A 252 6.84 13.72 13.27
N ARG A 253 6.94 12.63 14.04
CA ARG A 253 7.96 12.49 15.09
C ARG A 253 9.37 12.67 14.55
N THR A 254 9.66 12.23 13.32
CA THR A 254 10.97 12.40 12.68
C THR A 254 11.29 13.87 12.39
N ARG A 255 10.28 14.69 12.10
CA ARG A 255 10.44 16.15 11.87
C ARG A 255 10.79 16.90 13.14
N LEU A 256 10.21 16.46 14.26
CA LEU A 256 10.34 17.14 15.55
C LEU A 256 11.62 16.83 16.29
N ARG A 257 12.45 15.89 15.81
CA ARG A 257 13.72 15.53 16.46
C ARG A 257 14.75 16.63 16.12
N PRO A 258 15.01 17.59 17.03
CA PRO A 258 15.93 18.67 16.74
C PRO A 258 17.35 18.11 16.88
N GLU A 259 18.28 18.62 16.07
CA GLU A 259 19.74 18.41 16.13
C GLU A 259 20.42 18.77 17.47
N LYS A 260 19.66 19.02 18.55
CA LYS A 260 20.17 19.52 19.83
C LYS A 260 19.60 18.74 21.02
N ALA A 261 19.85 17.44 21.08
CA ALA A 261 19.81 16.75 22.36
C ALA A 261 21.08 17.12 23.16
N LEU A 262 21.00 18.24 23.88
CA LEU A 262 21.74 18.57 25.10
C LEU A 262 23.20 18.09 25.15
N LYS A 263 24.11 18.85 24.52
CA LYS A 263 25.49 18.91 24.99
C LYS A 263 25.48 19.61 26.36
N PHE A 264 25.20 18.86 27.43
CA PHE A 264 25.65 19.26 28.75
C PHE A 264 27.17 19.15 28.75
N THR A 265 27.85 20.23 28.34
CA THR A 265 29.23 20.45 28.72
C THR A 265 29.26 20.52 30.24
N ARG A 266 29.65 19.42 30.89
CA ARG A 266 30.14 19.50 32.26
C ARG A 266 31.35 20.43 32.24
N ARG A 267 31.20 21.62 32.81
CA ARG A 267 32.32 22.41 33.31
C ARG A 267 32.70 21.86 34.67
#